data_AF-A0A2R6RQV9-F1
#
_entry.id   AF-A0A2R6RQV9-F1
#
_cell.length_a   1.000
_cell.length_b   1.000
_cell.length_c   1.000
_cell.angle_alpha   90.00
_cell.angle_beta   90.00
_cell.angle_gamma   90.00
#
_symmetry.space_group_name_H-M   'P 1'
#
loop_
_entity.id
_entity.type
_entity.pdbx_description
1 polymer ?
#
loop_
_entity_poly.entity_id
_entity_poly.type
_entity_poly.pdbx_seq_one_letter_code
_entity_poly.pdbx_strand_id
1 'polypeptide(L)'
;MKREVMVMELSGPCRSQLMIMTFVLMNVMVVDYVASHDYGETLSKSILFFEGQRSGELPLSQRMAWRKDSALRDGSDVGGRQHQIQFPNGLLNHHAGKFMGSDLKYALEAIRWVTDYFLKATRVPGVVYVQVGEFYGDHRCWERPEDMDTPRTTYKVRKMKPGSEVSGEIAAPLVASSLGEVSSNVY
;
A
#
# COMPACT_ATOMS: atom_id res chain seq x y z
N MET A 1 -3.39 -33.07 -70.59
CA MET A 1 -3.35 -31.73 -69.96
C MET A 1 -2.87 -31.91 -68.52
N LYS A 2 -1.58 -31.70 -68.25
CA LYS A 2 -1.03 -31.60 -66.89
C LYS A 2 -0.18 -30.33 -66.88
N ARG A 3 -0.63 -29.31 -66.12
CA ARG A 3 0.16 -28.10 -65.88
C ARG A 3 1.04 -28.40 -64.67
N GLU A 4 2.34 -28.55 -64.88
CA GLU A 4 3.27 -28.56 -63.76
C GLU A 4 3.47 -27.11 -63.31
N VAL A 5 2.98 -26.83 -62.10
CA VAL A 5 3.20 -25.56 -61.42
C VAL A 5 4.65 -25.57 -60.94
N MET A 6 5.49 -24.73 -61.54
CA MET A 6 6.86 -24.53 -61.10
C MET A 6 6.83 -23.82 -59.73
N VAL A 7 6.87 -24.61 -58.66
CA VAL A 7 7.13 -24.10 -57.31
C VAL A 7 8.57 -23.63 -57.30
N MET A 8 8.80 -22.31 -57.26
CA MET A 8 10.13 -21.75 -57.00
C MET A 8 10.54 -22.13 -55.58
N GLU A 9 11.20 -23.27 -55.41
CA GLU A 9 11.92 -23.57 -54.18
C GLU A 9 13.14 -22.64 -54.11
N LEU A 10 13.13 -21.70 -53.18
CA LEU A 10 14.29 -20.85 -52.86
C LEU A 10 15.36 -21.72 -52.20
N SER A 11 16.18 -22.45 -52.96
CA SER A 11 17.33 -23.19 -52.43
C SER A 11 18.62 -22.37 -52.61
N GLY A 12 19.21 -21.87 -51.51
CA GLY A 12 20.49 -21.16 -51.55
C GLY A 12 20.73 -20.18 -50.39
N PRO A 13 21.86 -19.44 -50.40
CA PRO A 13 22.25 -18.46 -49.37
C PRO A 13 21.20 -17.37 -49.14
N CYS A 14 20.34 -17.10 -50.14
CA CYS A 14 19.21 -16.17 -50.04
C CYS A 14 18.15 -16.64 -49.01
N ARG A 15 17.87 -17.96 -48.91
CA ARG A 15 16.95 -18.51 -47.90
C ARG A 15 17.51 -18.43 -46.49
N SER A 16 18.83 -18.63 -46.35
CA SER A 16 19.53 -18.47 -45.06
C SER A 16 19.55 -17.02 -44.60
N GLN A 17 19.84 -16.08 -45.51
CA GLN A 17 19.81 -14.64 -45.19
C GLN A 17 18.41 -14.14 -44.84
N LEU A 18 17.36 -14.63 -45.50
CA LEU A 18 15.98 -14.30 -45.17
C LEU A 18 15.56 -14.87 -43.79
N MET A 19 16.01 -16.08 -43.45
CA MET A 19 15.80 -16.66 -42.12
C MET A 19 16.53 -15.87 -41.03
N ILE A 20 17.76 -15.42 -41.29
CA ILE A 20 18.52 -14.60 -40.34
C ILE A 20 17.88 -13.22 -40.18
N MET A 21 17.46 -12.56 -41.27
CA MET A 21 16.77 -11.27 -41.18
C MET A 21 15.44 -11.37 -40.42
N THR A 22 14.65 -12.42 -40.67
CA THR A 22 13.39 -12.64 -39.95
C THR A 22 13.63 -12.97 -38.49
N PHE A 23 14.67 -13.75 -38.17
CA PHE A 23 15.07 -13.99 -36.79
C PHE A 23 15.54 -12.72 -36.08
N VAL A 24 16.36 -11.89 -36.73
CA VAL A 24 16.83 -10.60 -36.18
C VAL A 24 15.65 -9.64 -35.98
N LEU A 25 14.76 -9.49 -36.97
CA LEU A 25 13.54 -8.69 -36.84
C LEU A 25 12.64 -9.19 -35.72
N MET A 26 12.49 -10.50 -35.55
CA MET A 26 11.71 -11.09 -34.48
C MET A 26 12.36 -10.87 -33.11
N ASN A 27 13.69 -10.93 -33.00
CA ASN A 27 14.41 -10.59 -31.77
C ASN A 27 14.33 -9.09 -31.43
N VAL A 28 14.42 -8.20 -32.42
CA VAL A 28 14.25 -6.74 -32.21
C VAL A 28 12.85 -6.44 -31.68
N MET A 29 11.81 -7.05 -32.24
CA MET A 29 10.43 -6.91 -31.74
C MET A 29 10.23 -7.51 -30.34
N VAL A 30 10.96 -8.57 -29.98
CA VAL A 30 10.92 -9.17 -28.63
C VAL A 30 11.62 -8.28 -27.60
N VAL A 31 12.68 -7.56 -27.96
CA VAL A 31 13.39 -6.64 -27.06
C VAL A 31 12.54 -5.43 -26.71
N ASP A 32 11.80 -4.85 -27.67
CA ASP A 32 10.86 -3.75 -27.41
C ASP A 32 9.65 -4.19 -26.56
N TYR A 33 9.31 -5.48 -26.56
CA TYR A 33 8.24 -6.05 -25.74
C TYR A 33 8.66 -6.27 -24.27
N VAL A 34 9.95 -6.13 -23.92
CA VAL A 34 10.37 -6.10 -22.51
C VAL A 34 9.92 -4.76 -21.93
N ALA A 35 8.65 -4.70 -21.57
CA ALA A 35 7.98 -3.52 -21.04
C ALA A 35 8.75 -2.97 -19.85
N SER A 36 9.33 -1.78 -20.01
CA SER A 36 9.75 -0.95 -18.88
C SER A 36 8.53 -0.75 -17.98
N HIS A 37 8.62 -1.18 -16.72
CA HIS A 37 7.51 -1.06 -15.78
C HIS A 37 7.41 0.38 -15.29
N ASP A 38 6.21 0.96 -15.31
CA ASP A 38 5.97 2.27 -14.73
C ASP A 38 5.89 2.17 -13.19
N TYR A 39 7.06 2.33 -12.57
CA TYR A 39 7.16 2.38 -11.11
C TYR A 39 6.47 3.61 -10.51
N GLY A 40 6.28 4.69 -11.28
CA GLY A 40 5.53 5.87 -10.86
C GLY A 40 4.06 5.52 -10.66
N GLU A 41 3.44 4.92 -11.67
CA GLU A 41 2.05 4.45 -11.58
C GLU A 41 1.86 3.41 -10.47
N THR A 42 2.81 2.49 -10.33
CA THR A 42 2.79 1.47 -9.26
C THR A 42 2.85 2.10 -7.87
N LEU A 43 3.70 3.12 -7.69
CA LEU A 43 3.80 3.87 -6.44
C LEU A 43 2.52 4.65 -6.13
N SER A 44 1.94 5.35 -7.11
CA SER A 44 0.68 6.08 -6.96
C SER A 44 -0.45 5.15 -6.50
N LYS A 45 -0.56 3.96 -7.13
CA LYS A 45 -1.55 2.94 -6.76
C LYS A 45 -1.29 2.35 -5.38
N SER A 46 -0.03 2.16 -4.99
CA SER A 46 0.33 1.70 -3.66
C SER A 46 -0.11 2.69 -2.58
N ILE A 47 0.11 4.00 -2.78
CA ILE A 47 -0.36 5.04 -1.85
C ILE A 47 -1.89 5.06 -1.80
N LEU A 48 -2.55 4.98 -2.96
CA LEU A 48 -4.00 4.95 -3.06
C LEU A 48 -4.61 3.72 -2.34
N PHE A 49 -3.93 2.56 -2.38
CA PHE A 49 -4.32 1.39 -1.60
C PHE A 49 -4.40 1.70 -0.10
N PHE A 50 -3.40 2.38 0.47
CA PHE A 50 -3.44 2.76 1.89
C PHE A 50 -4.57 3.75 2.22
N GLU A 51 -4.92 4.66 1.32
CA GLU A 51 -6.12 5.51 1.47
C GLU A 51 -7.40 4.67 1.56
N GLY A 52 -7.46 3.60 0.77
CA GLY A 52 -8.53 2.60 0.77
C GLY A 52 -8.60 1.72 2.02
N GLN A 53 -7.56 1.71 2.86
CA GLN A 53 -7.50 0.94 4.13
C GLN A 53 -7.76 1.79 5.39
N ARG A 54 -8.03 3.09 5.23
CA ARG A 54 -8.34 3.99 6.37
C ARG A 54 -9.60 3.52 7.10
N SER A 55 -9.60 3.59 8.43
CA SER A 55 -10.80 3.45 9.27
C SER A 55 -10.99 4.72 10.10
N GLY A 56 -12.22 4.95 10.57
CA GLY A 56 -12.61 6.19 11.24
C GLY A 56 -13.36 7.15 10.33
N GLU A 57 -13.38 8.42 10.74
CA GLU A 57 -13.94 9.53 9.96
C GLU A 57 -12.95 9.92 8.88
N LEU A 58 -13.30 9.75 7.61
CA LEU A 58 -12.42 9.97 6.46
C LEU A 58 -12.22 11.46 6.17
N PRO A 59 -11.04 11.88 5.67
CA PRO A 59 -10.80 13.28 5.37
C PRO A 59 -11.53 13.68 4.08
N LEU A 60 -11.86 14.97 3.96
CA LEU A 60 -12.48 15.51 2.73
C LEU A 60 -11.60 15.37 1.48
N SER A 61 -10.28 15.18 1.66
CA SER A 61 -9.31 14.92 0.60
C SER A 61 -9.30 13.47 0.10
N GLN A 62 -10.11 12.58 0.67
CA GLN A 62 -10.14 11.15 0.31
C GLN A 62 -10.46 10.94 -1.18
N ARG A 63 -9.58 10.20 -1.88
CA ARG A 63 -9.74 9.93 -3.31
C ARG A 63 -10.57 8.68 -3.61
N MET A 64 -10.61 7.72 -2.67
CA MET A 64 -11.39 6.50 -2.81
C MET A 64 -12.88 6.74 -2.56
N ALA A 65 -13.61 7.15 -3.61
CA ALA A 65 -15.02 7.54 -3.54
C ALA A 65 -15.99 6.42 -3.09
N TRP A 66 -15.58 5.16 -3.15
CA TRP A 66 -16.37 4.01 -2.70
C TRP A 66 -16.25 3.74 -1.19
N ARG A 67 -15.28 4.37 -0.50
CA ARG A 67 -15.12 4.30 0.96
C ARG A 67 -15.88 5.41 1.66
N LYS A 68 -16.39 5.14 2.87
CA LYS A 68 -16.96 6.15 3.77
C LYS A 68 -16.49 5.92 5.21
N ASP A 69 -16.96 6.79 6.10
CA ASP A 69 -16.70 6.71 7.53
C ASP A 69 -17.07 5.33 8.08
N SER A 70 -16.15 4.74 8.84
CA SER A 70 -16.29 3.39 9.39
C SER A 70 -15.73 3.31 10.81
N ALA A 71 -16.18 2.34 11.60
CA ALA A 71 -15.64 2.05 12.94
C ALA A 71 -15.55 3.28 13.87
N LEU A 72 -16.52 4.21 13.78
CA LEU A 72 -16.50 5.49 14.50
C LEU A 72 -16.53 5.37 16.03
N ARG A 73 -16.88 4.18 16.54
CA ARG A 73 -17.00 3.86 17.96
C ARG A 73 -15.79 3.13 18.54
N ASP A 74 -14.77 2.85 17.72
CA ASP A 74 -13.55 2.18 18.17
C ASP A 74 -12.89 2.96 19.32
N GLY A 75 -12.53 2.25 20.39
CA GLY A 75 -11.93 2.82 21.60
C GLY A 75 -12.89 3.50 22.59
N SER A 76 -14.20 3.54 22.29
CA SER A 76 -15.20 4.16 23.18
C SER A 76 -15.27 3.49 24.56
N ASP A 77 -14.97 2.20 24.63
CA ASP A 77 -14.81 1.39 25.84
C ASP A 77 -13.64 1.83 26.73
N VAL A 78 -12.65 2.52 26.16
CA VAL A 78 -11.47 3.04 26.87
C VAL A 78 -11.44 4.57 26.94
N GLY A 79 -12.58 5.23 26.66
CA GLY A 79 -12.75 6.67 26.79
C GLY A 79 -12.09 7.50 25.68
N GLY A 80 -11.85 6.92 24.51
CA GLY A 80 -11.28 7.62 23.36
C GLY A 80 -11.90 7.20 22.03
N ARG A 81 -11.56 7.90 20.95
CA ARG A 81 -11.80 7.41 19.58
C ARG A 81 -10.49 6.93 19.00
N GLN A 82 -10.43 5.68 18.59
CA GLN A 82 -9.30 5.06 17.92
C GLN A 82 -9.63 4.89 16.44
N HIS A 83 -8.71 5.21 15.54
CA HIS A 83 -8.89 5.04 14.09
C HIS A 83 -7.91 3.99 13.59
N GLN A 84 -8.37 2.78 13.30
CA GLN A 84 -7.44 1.75 12.85
C GLN A 84 -6.92 2.02 11.44
N ILE A 85 -5.67 1.62 11.20
CA ILE A 85 -5.22 1.21 9.88
C ILE A 85 -4.55 -0.16 10.01
N GLN A 86 -4.86 -1.05 9.08
CA GLN A 86 -4.09 -2.25 8.84
C GLN A 86 -2.91 -1.89 7.93
N PHE A 87 -1.70 -1.80 8.50
CA PHE A 87 -0.48 -1.58 7.74
C PHE A 87 0.20 -2.89 7.41
N PRO A 88 0.39 -3.24 6.12
CA PRO A 88 1.54 -4.03 5.71
C PRO A 88 2.83 -3.21 5.87
N ASN A 89 3.83 -3.83 6.48
CA ASN A 89 5.16 -3.28 6.70
C ASN A 89 5.78 -2.79 5.37
N GLY A 90 6.24 -1.53 5.30
CA GLY A 90 7.08 -1.08 4.17
C GLY A 90 6.94 0.36 3.66
N LEU A 91 5.97 1.16 4.12
CA LEU A 91 5.74 2.50 3.53
C LEU A 91 6.72 3.60 4.01
N LEU A 92 7.45 3.39 5.11
CA LEU A 92 8.34 4.40 5.69
C LEU A 92 9.78 4.22 5.22
N ASN A 93 10.06 4.58 3.97
CA ASN A 93 11.44 4.82 3.52
C ASN A 93 11.64 6.31 3.22
N HIS A 94 12.29 7.03 4.13
CA HIS A 94 12.54 8.47 4.06
C HIS A 94 13.24 8.91 2.76
N HIS A 95 14.06 8.04 2.16
CA HIS A 95 14.80 8.35 0.93
C HIS A 95 13.91 8.36 -0.33
N ALA A 96 12.70 7.78 -0.27
CA ALA A 96 11.78 7.77 -1.40
C ALA A 96 11.07 9.11 -1.62
N GLY A 97 10.99 9.98 -0.59
CA GLY A 97 10.23 11.23 -0.66
C GLY A 97 10.66 12.18 -1.78
N LYS A 98 11.96 12.23 -2.10
CA LYS A 98 12.50 13.06 -3.20
C LYS A 98 12.04 12.60 -4.59
N PHE A 99 11.67 11.33 -4.72
CA PHE A 99 11.27 10.71 -5.99
C PHE A 99 9.74 10.57 -6.11
N MET A 100 8.98 10.97 -5.09
CA MET A 100 7.51 10.84 -5.06
C MET A 100 6.77 11.92 -5.87
N GLY A 101 7.44 13.01 -6.28
CA GLY A 101 6.84 14.05 -7.12
C GLY A 101 5.50 14.56 -6.57
N SER A 102 4.44 14.51 -7.39
CA SER A 102 3.09 14.93 -6.99
C SER A 102 2.44 14.05 -5.91
N ASP A 103 2.92 12.83 -5.71
CA ASP A 103 2.38 11.89 -4.73
C ASP A 103 2.95 12.07 -3.32
N LEU A 104 3.99 12.89 -3.17
CA LEU A 104 4.60 13.17 -1.87
C LEU A 104 3.56 13.63 -0.84
N LYS A 105 2.61 14.48 -1.24
CA LYS A 105 1.55 14.97 -0.34
C LYS A 105 0.64 13.83 0.16
N TYR A 106 0.30 12.87 -0.70
CA TYR A 106 -0.56 11.74 -0.34
C TYR A 106 0.20 10.74 0.54
N ALA A 107 1.49 10.52 0.26
CA ALA A 107 2.36 9.73 1.11
C ALA A 107 2.49 10.34 2.51
N LEU A 108 2.68 11.66 2.61
CA LEU A 108 2.71 12.37 3.89
C LEU A 108 1.38 12.30 4.63
N GLU A 109 0.25 12.41 3.92
CA GLU A 109 -1.08 12.24 4.52
C GLU A 109 -1.30 10.81 5.05
N ALA A 110 -0.82 9.79 4.32
CA ALA A 110 -0.84 8.41 4.78
C ALA A 110 -0.01 8.25 6.06
N ILE A 111 1.22 8.79 6.10
CA ILE A 111 2.08 8.77 7.28
C ILE A 111 1.39 9.45 8.48
N ARG A 112 0.84 10.64 8.28
CA ARG A 112 0.12 11.39 9.32
C ARG A 112 -1.04 10.60 9.90
N TRP A 113 -1.82 9.93 9.06
CA TRP A 113 -2.92 9.10 9.54
C TRP A 113 -2.45 8.00 10.49
N VAL A 114 -1.32 7.35 10.17
CA VAL A 114 -0.72 6.31 11.02
C VAL A 114 -0.28 6.87 12.35
N THR A 115 0.46 7.98 12.30
CA THR A 115 1.05 8.56 13.50
C THR A 115 -0.02 9.11 14.42
N ASP A 116 -1.08 9.71 13.88
CA ASP A 116 -2.22 10.17 14.66
C ASP A 116 -2.92 9.01 15.38
N TYR A 117 -3.05 7.85 14.71
CA TYR A 117 -3.53 6.64 15.36
C TYR A 117 -2.60 6.19 16.49
N PHE A 118 -1.29 6.12 16.25
CA PHE A 118 -0.32 5.69 17.25
C PHE A 118 -0.20 6.65 18.44
N LEU A 119 -0.33 7.96 18.23
CA LEU A 119 -0.42 8.95 19.30
C LEU A 119 -1.67 8.72 20.16
N LYS A 120 -2.81 8.39 19.54
CA LYS A 120 -4.04 8.01 20.28
C LYS A 120 -3.85 6.70 21.04
N ALA A 121 -3.19 5.71 20.43
CA ALA A 121 -2.92 4.40 21.02
C ALA A 121 -1.94 4.44 22.21
N THR A 122 -1.08 5.45 22.28
CA THR A 122 -0.05 5.64 23.32
C THR A 122 -0.35 6.81 24.27
N ARG A 123 -1.55 7.40 24.19
CA ARG A 123 -1.94 8.59 24.96
C ARG A 123 -1.84 8.42 26.48
N VAL A 124 -1.95 7.19 26.99
CA VAL A 124 -1.89 6.89 28.42
C VAL A 124 -0.50 6.35 28.77
N PRO A 125 0.27 7.00 29.67
CA PRO A 125 1.61 6.54 30.04
C PRO A 125 1.62 5.09 30.55
N GLY A 126 2.50 4.27 29.99
CA GLY A 126 2.66 2.85 30.38
C GLY A 126 1.58 1.90 29.85
N VAL A 127 0.71 2.38 28.95
CA VAL A 127 -0.32 1.59 28.27
C VAL A 127 -0.21 1.83 26.77
N VAL A 128 -0.22 0.74 25.99
CA VAL A 128 -0.29 0.81 24.53
C VAL A 128 -1.50 0.02 24.07
N TYR A 129 -2.41 0.66 23.36
CA TYR A 129 -3.54 0.01 22.72
C TYR A 129 -3.07 -0.61 21.40
N VAL A 130 -3.27 -1.92 21.24
CA VAL A 130 -2.62 -2.70 20.17
C VAL A 130 -3.60 -3.28 19.16
N GLN A 131 -4.86 -3.42 19.55
CA GLN A 131 -5.90 -3.99 18.70
C GLN A 131 -7.26 -3.46 19.12
N VAL A 132 -8.15 -3.31 18.14
CA VAL A 132 -9.59 -3.08 18.31
C VAL A 132 -10.29 -4.07 17.39
N GLY A 133 -11.38 -4.70 17.83
CA GLY A 133 -12.01 -5.76 17.06
C GLY A 133 -11.70 -7.15 17.58
N GLU A 134 -12.69 -8.03 17.47
CA GLU A 134 -12.56 -9.43 17.84
C GLU A 134 -12.25 -10.28 16.62
N PHE A 135 -11.15 -11.05 16.67
CA PHE A 135 -10.71 -11.88 15.54
C PHE A 135 -11.82 -12.78 14.99
N TYR A 136 -12.54 -13.48 15.87
CA TYR A 136 -13.61 -14.39 15.44
C TYR A 136 -14.90 -13.67 15.06
N GLY A 137 -15.18 -12.52 15.66
CA GLY A 137 -16.36 -11.71 15.32
C GLY A 137 -16.22 -11.14 13.91
N ASP A 138 -15.13 -10.42 13.68
CA ASP A 138 -14.86 -9.70 12.43
C ASP A 138 -14.69 -10.65 11.24
N HIS A 139 -14.12 -11.86 11.43
CA HIS A 139 -13.90 -12.81 10.33
C HIS A 139 -15.10 -13.69 9.96
N ARG A 140 -16.21 -13.62 10.71
CA ARG A 140 -17.46 -14.34 10.37
C ARG A 140 -18.38 -13.52 9.48
N CYS A 141 -18.14 -12.23 9.36
CA CYS A 141 -19.00 -11.30 8.63
C CYS A 141 -18.29 -10.89 7.34
N TRP A 142 -18.94 -11.11 6.19
CA TRP A 142 -18.48 -10.54 4.91
C TRP A 142 -19.33 -9.32 4.60
N GLU A 143 -18.86 -8.16 5.04
CA GLU A 143 -19.59 -6.90 4.92
C GLU A 143 -18.65 -5.73 4.63
N ARG A 144 -19.25 -4.58 4.31
CA ARG A 144 -18.50 -3.34 4.14
C ARG A 144 -18.11 -2.80 5.52
N PRO A 145 -16.92 -2.17 5.67
CA PRO A 145 -16.50 -1.61 6.95
C PRO A 145 -17.47 -0.52 7.47
N GLU A 146 -18.18 0.15 6.57
CA GLU A 146 -19.21 1.15 6.91
C GLU A 146 -20.46 0.54 7.57
N ASP A 147 -20.73 -0.74 7.32
CA ASP A 147 -21.93 -1.45 7.77
C ASP A 147 -21.67 -2.35 9.00
N MET A 148 -20.42 -2.36 9.52
CA MET A 148 -20.02 -3.27 10.61
C MET A 148 -20.85 -3.10 11.88
N ASP A 149 -21.39 -4.22 12.37
CA ASP A 149 -22.15 -4.31 13.63
C ASP A 149 -21.49 -5.21 14.69
N THR A 150 -20.33 -5.80 14.39
CA THR A 150 -19.59 -6.66 15.31
C THR A 150 -19.07 -5.91 16.54
N PRO A 151 -18.96 -6.58 17.71
CA PRO A 151 -18.30 -5.99 18.86
C PRO A 151 -16.82 -5.72 18.58
N ARG A 152 -16.38 -4.48 18.84
CA ARG A 152 -15.01 -4.03 18.58
C ARG A 152 -14.28 -3.65 19.86
N THR A 153 -13.97 -4.66 20.66
CA THR A 153 -13.27 -4.52 21.95
C THR A 153 -11.83 -4.04 21.77
N THR A 154 -11.38 -3.10 22.60
CA THR A 154 -10.00 -2.61 22.56
C THR A 154 -9.09 -3.42 23.50
N TYR A 155 -7.97 -3.90 22.95
CA TYR A 155 -6.93 -4.63 23.67
C TYR A 155 -5.70 -3.77 23.91
N LYS A 156 -5.03 -4.00 25.05
CA LYS A 156 -3.88 -3.20 25.49
C LYS A 156 -2.78 -4.02 26.13
N VAL A 157 -1.55 -3.59 25.91
CA VAL A 157 -0.37 -4.06 26.62
C VAL A 157 0.01 -3.04 27.70
N ARG A 158 0.61 -3.55 28.78
CA ARG A 158 1.07 -2.75 29.93
C ARG A 158 2.20 -3.48 30.66
N LYS A 159 2.84 -2.85 31.63
CA LYS A 159 3.93 -3.48 32.41
C LYS A 159 3.63 -4.90 32.92
N MET A 160 2.40 -5.16 33.36
CA MET A 160 1.96 -6.47 33.87
C MET A 160 1.55 -7.48 32.78
N LYS A 161 1.34 -7.03 31.55
CA LYS A 161 1.00 -7.84 30.36
C LYS A 161 1.78 -7.24 29.17
N PRO A 162 3.11 -7.50 29.11
CA PRO A 162 4.00 -6.81 28.19
C PRO A 162 3.79 -7.28 26.75
N GLY A 163 4.24 -6.45 25.79
CA GLY A 163 4.32 -6.75 24.36
C GLY A 163 5.37 -5.85 23.73
N SER A 164 6.63 -6.27 23.77
CA SER A 164 7.78 -5.43 23.39
C SER A 164 7.86 -5.24 21.89
N GLU A 165 7.52 -6.28 21.12
CA GLU A 165 7.46 -6.27 19.66
C GLU A 165 6.52 -5.19 19.14
N VAL A 166 5.24 -5.23 19.53
CA VAL A 166 4.24 -4.25 19.08
C VAL A 166 4.52 -2.85 19.61
N SER A 167 5.06 -2.74 20.83
CA SER A 167 5.46 -1.42 21.38
C SER A 167 6.61 -0.81 20.60
N GLY A 168 7.61 -1.62 20.21
CA GLY A 168 8.74 -1.19 19.38
C GLY A 168 8.32 -0.82 17.96
N GLU A 169 7.41 -1.60 17.37
CA GLU A 169 6.85 -1.36 16.04
C GLU A 169 6.03 -0.06 15.99
N ILE A 170 5.30 0.28 17.04
CA ILE A 170 4.58 1.57 17.15
C ILE A 170 5.55 2.75 17.36
N ALA A 171 6.65 2.53 18.10
CA ALA A 171 7.63 3.58 18.38
C ALA A 171 8.44 4.01 17.13
N ALA A 172 8.84 3.07 16.29
CA ALA A 172 9.63 3.33 15.08
C ALA A 172 9.03 4.38 14.11
N PRO A 173 7.76 4.26 13.68
CA PRO A 173 7.12 5.22 12.77
C PRO A 173 6.89 6.60 13.41
N LEU A 174 6.60 6.65 14.72
CA LEU A 174 6.50 7.92 15.46
C LEU A 174 7.84 8.67 15.45
N VAL A 175 8.95 7.95 15.71
CA VAL A 175 10.30 8.53 15.65
C VAL A 175 10.64 8.95 14.23
N ALA A 176 10.44 8.08 13.24
CA ALA A 176 10.74 8.38 11.83
C ALA A 176 9.98 9.62 11.32
N SER A 177 8.71 9.76 11.68
CA SER A 177 7.89 10.90 11.29
C SER A 177 8.33 12.18 11.99
N SER A 178 8.72 12.11 13.27
CA SER A 178 9.26 13.27 13.99
C SER A 178 10.54 13.82 13.37
N LEU A 179 11.43 12.95 12.88
CA LEU A 179 12.65 13.36 12.18
C LEU A 179 12.34 13.93 10.79
N GLY A 180 11.36 13.36 10.09
CA GLY A 180 10.89 13.85 8.80
C GLY A 180 10.27 15.24 8.88
N GLU A 181 9.41 15.50 9.88
CA GLU A 181 8.82 16.82 10.11
C GLU A 181 9.85 17.87 10.51
N VAL A 182 10.83 17.49 11.34
CA VAL A 182 11.98 18.34 11.67
C VAL A 182 12.78 18.67 10.41
N SER A 183 12.98 17.71 9.49
CA SER A 183 13.66 17.96 8.22
C SER A 183 12.87 18.84 7.25
N SER A 184 11.54 18.78 7.25
CA SER A 184 10.70 19.63 6.39
C SER A 184 10.52 21.06 6.91
N ASN A 185 10.76 21.31 8.21
CA ASN A 185 10.69 22.64 8.82
C ASN A 185 12.05 23.39 8.80
N VAL A 186 13.11 22.73 8.30
CA VAL A 186 14.47 23.29 8.21
C VAL A 186 14.81 23.74 6.76
N TYR A 187 13.93 23.50 5.80
CA TYR A 187 14.05 23.98 4.42
C TYR A 187 12.89 24.89 4.02
#